data_AF-A0A3M1T4L1-F1
#
_entry.id   AF-A0A3M1T4L1-F1
#
_cell.length_a   1.000
_cell.length_b   1.000
_cell.length_c   1.000
_cell.angle_alpha   90.00
_cell.angle_beta   90.00
_cell.angle_gamma   90.00
#
_symmetry.space_group_name_H-M   'P 1'
#
loop_
_entity.id
_entity.type
_entity.pdbx_description
1 polymer ?
#
loop_
_entity_poly.entity_id
_entity_poly.type
_entity_poly.pdbx_seq_one_letter_code
_entity_poly.pdbx_strand_id
1 'polypeptide(L)' 'MSYTDWKIETKRLVSCSCDYGCPCEFNGRPTQEFCEGVEAMEIVEGYFGDVRLDGLRVAGIYRW' A
#
# COMPACT_ATOMS: atom_id res chain seq x y z
N MET A 1 -5.45 17.63 19.58
CA MET A 1 -6.05 16.32 19.22
C MET A 1 -4.98 15.28 19.43
N SER A 2 -5.19 14.31 20.34
CA SER A 2 -4.28 13.17 20.44
C SER A 2 -4.52 12.29 19.22
N TYR A 3 -3.48 12.05 18.41
CA TYR A 3 -3.57 11.06 17.34
C TYR A 3 -3.73 9.67 17.97
N THR A 4 -4.59 8.84 17.38
CA THR A 4 -4.67 7.42 17.75
C THR A 4 -3.37 6.74 17.32
N ASP A 5 -2.73 6.04 18.25
CA ASP A 5 -1.50 5.31 17.96
C ASP A 5 -1.77 4.13 17.02
N TRP A 6 -0.90 3.91 16.05
CA TRP A 6 -1.06 2.87 15.05
C TRP A 6 0.28 2.44 14.46
N LYS A 7 0.34 1.17 14.04
CA LYS A 7 1.48 0.57 13.34
C LYS A 7 0.98 -0.57 12.47
N ILE A 8 1.58 -0.73 11.30
CA ILE A 8 1.48 -1.94 10.49
C ILE A 8 2.85 -2.40 10.02
N GLU A 9 3.04 -3.71 10.02
CA GLU A 9 4.13 -4.42 9.34
C GLU A 9 3.47 -5.38 8.36
N THR A 10 3.89 -5.36 7.10
CA THR A 10 3.21 -6.09 6.04
C THR A 10 4.16 -6.83 5.11
N LYS A 11 3.71 -7.96 4.57
CA LYS A 11 4.28 -8.53 3.35
C LYS A 11 3.52 -7.92 2.18
N ARG A 12 4.25 -7.26 1.27
CA ARG A 12 3.67 -6.50 0.17
C ARG A 12 4.03 -7.09 -1.19
N LEU A 13 3.06 -7.17 -2.08
CA LEU A 13 3.21 -7.53 -3.49
C LEU A 13 2.65 -6.40 -4.34
N VAL A 14 3.44 -5.93 -5.31
CA VAL A 14 3.04 -4.89 -6.25
C VAL A 14 3.39 -5.29 -7.66
N SER A 15 2.48 -5.00 -8.59
CA SER A 15 2.76 -5.00 -10.01
C SER A 15 2.22 -3.70 -10.61
N CYS A 16 3.01 -3.07 -11.48
CA CYS A 16 2.68 -1.79 -12.09
C CYS A 16 3.18 -1.75 -13.53
N SER A 17 2.45 -1.05 -14.40
CA SER A 17 2.84 -0.79 -15.80
C SER A 17 3.94 0.27 -15.97
N CYS A 18 4.24 1.05 -14.92
CA CYS A 18 5.28 2.10 -14.96
C CYS A 18 6.70 1.52 -14.92
N ASP A 19 7.68 2.40 -15.10
CA ASP A 19 9.09 2.04 -14.99
C ASP A 19 9.45 1.53 -13.58
N TYR A 20 10.58 0.83 -13.51
CA TYR A 20 11.05 0.19 -12.30
C TYR A 20 10.96 1.10 -11.07
N GLY A 21 10.43 0.55 -9.99
CA GLY A 21 10.26 1.22 -8.70
C GLY A 21 8.94 1.94 -8.51
N CYS A 22 8.03 1.97 -9.50
CA CYS A 22 6.80 2.79 -9.51
C CYS A 22 7.01 4.19 -8.94
N PRO A 23 7.35 5.18 -9.77
CA PRO A 23 7.56 6.56 -9.32
C PRO A 23 6.41 7.11 -8.48
N CYS A 24 5.18 6.60 -8.71
CA CYS A 24 3.98 6.85 -7.94
C CYS A 24 4.13 6.71 -6.41
N GLU A 25 4.87 5.70 -5.95
CA GLU A 25 5.12 5.39 -4.54
C GLU A 25 5.97 6.47 -3.85
N PHE A 26 6.73 7.21 -4.65
CA PHE A 26 7.64 8.26 -4.20
C PHE A 26 7.15 9.66 -4.59
N ASN A 27 5.83 9.82 -4.77
CA ASN A 27 5.17 11.06 -5.19
C ASN A 27 5.57 11.56 -6.59
N GLY A 28 6.05 10.66 -7.44
CA GLY A 28 6.30 10.91 -8.86
C GLY A 28 5.04 10.74 -9.72
N ARG A 29 5.11 11.21 -10.97
CA ARG A 29 4.07 10.97 -11.98
C ARG A 29 4.20 9.57 -12.59
N PRO A 30 3.11 9.00 -13.13
CA PRO A 30 3.21 7.86 -14.04
C PRO A 30 4.21 8.12 -15.17
N THR A 31 4.94 7.09 -15.58
CA THR A 31 5.86 7.19 -16.73
C THR A 31 5.20 6.81 -18.05
N GLN A 32 4.02 6.20 -17.98
CA GLN A 32 3.12 5.93 -19.10
C GLN A 32 1.96 6.95 -19.08
N GLU A 33 1.08 6.91 -20.09
CA GLU A 33 -0.13 7.75 -20.13
C GLU A 33 -1.02 7.53 -18.90
N PHE A 34 -1.19 6.26 -18.49
CA PHE A 34 -1.85 5.86 -17.27
C PHE A 34 -1.01 4.81 -16.52
N CYS A 35 -0.97 4.92 -15.21
CA CYS A 35 -0.50 3.86 -14.32
C CYS A 35 -1.62 2.83 -14.16
N GLU A 36 -1.33 1.57 -14.45
CA GLU A 36 -2.20 0.43 -14.19
C GLU A 36 -1.49 -0.45 -13.16
N GLY A 37 -1.90 -0.28 -11.90
CA GLY A 37 -1.23 -0.88 -10.75
C GLY A 37 -2.15 -1.83 -9.99
N VAL A 38 -1.57 -2.90 -9.46
CA VAL A 38 -2.20 -3.76 -8.46
C VAL A 38 -1.27 -3.90 -7.27
N GLU A 39 -1.86 -3.84 -6.09
CA GLU A 39 -1.19 -4.03 -4.82
C GLU A 39 -1.97 -5.03 -3.97
N ALA A 40 -1.25 -5.91 -3.28
CA ALA A 40 -1.79 -6.73 -2.22
C ALA A 40 -0.82 -6.72 -1.03
N MET A 41 -1.37 -6.65 0.17
CA MET A 41 -0.62 -6.71 1.42
C MET A 41 -1.30 -7.61 2.44
N GLU A 42 -0.49 -8.39 3.15
CA GLU A 42 -0.90 -9.11 4.36
C GLU A 42 -0.21 -8.46 5.55
N ILE A 43 -1.01 -8.01 6.52
CA ILE A 43 -0.52 -7.44 7.78
C ILE A 43 -0.04 -8.57 8.67
N VAL A 44 1.28 -8.67 8.87
CA VAL A 44 1.90 -9.70 9.72
C VAL A 44 1.90 -9.29 11.19
N GLU A 45 1.98 -7.99 11.47
CA GLU A 45 1.84 -7.41 12.80
C GLU A 45 1.19 -6.02 12.67
N GLY A 46 0.14 -5.72 13.42
CA GLY A 46 -0.42 -4.36 13.38
C GLY A 46 -1.58 -4.07 14.32
N TYR A 47 -1.77 -2.78 14.59
CA TYR A 47 -2.85 -2.27 15.42
C TYR A 47 -3.23 -0.83 15.05
N PHE A 48 -4.47 -0.46 15.40
CA PHE A 48 -4.98 0.91 15.39
C PHE A 48 -5.75 1.14 16.70
N GLY A 49 -5.13 1.84 17.65
CA GLY A 49 -5.61 1.87 19.03
C GLY A 49 -5.78 0.46 19.59
N ASP A 50 -6.99 0.13 20.03
CA ASP A 50 -7.32 -1.19 20.59
C ASP A 50 -7.68 -2.25 19.53
N VAL A 51 -7.71 -1.89 18.24
CA VAL A 51 -8.08 -2.79 17.14
C VAL A 51 -6.85 -3.53 16.63
N ARG A 52 -6.85 -4.86 16.72
CA ARG A 52 -5.82 -5.72 16.13
C ARG A 52 -6.06 -5.89 14.64
N LEU A 53 -4.98 -5.80 13.85
CA LEU A 53 -5.01 -5.91 12.39
C LEU A 53 -4.23 -7.14 11.87
N ASP A 54 -3.65 -7.93 12.77
CA ASP A 54 -2.84 -9.10 12.43
C ASP A 54 -3.62 -10.09 11.55
N GLY A 55 -3.03 -10.52 10.43
CA GLY A 55 -3.63 -11.43 9.47
C GLY A 55 -4.64 -10.80 8.50
N LEU A 56 -4.95 -9.50 8.65
CA LEU A 56 -5.79 -8.78 7.70
C LEU A 56 -5.08 -8.67 6.34
N ARG A 57 -5.83 -8.91 5.26
CA ARG A 57 -5.35 -8.80 3.88
C ARG A 57 -6.08 -7.66 3.20
N VAL A 58 -5.33 -6.82 2.52
CA VAL A 58 -5.85 -5.68 1.77
C VAL A 58 -5.30 -5.75 0.36
N ALA A 59 -6.13 -5.44 -0.62
CA ALA A 59 -5.70 -5.35 -2.02
C ALA A 59 -6.39 -4.18 -2.69
N GLY A 60 -5.69 -3.57 -3.64
CA GLY A 60 -6.14 -2.42 -4.41
C GLY A 60 -5.73 -2.56 -5.87
N ILE A 61 -6.59 -2.04 -6.75
CA ILE A 61 -6.28 -1.82 -8.17
C ILE A 61 -6.40 -0.33 -8.45
N TYR A 62 -5.46 0.20 -9.23
CA TYR A 62 -5.32 1.62 -9.47
C TYR A 62 -5.26 1.88 -10.98
N ARG A 63 -5.96 2.94 -11.40
CA ARG A 63 -5.78 3.58 -12.70
C ARG A 63 -5.58 5.06 -12.47
N TRP A 64 -4.35 5.53 -12.60
CA TRP A 64 -3.96 6.92 -12.36
C TRP A 64 -3.45 7.54 -13.66
#